data_AF-A0A966ZAG6-F1
#
_entry.id   AF-A0A966ZAG6-F1
#
_cell.length_a   1.000
_cell.length_b   1.000
_cell.length_c   1.000
_cell.angle_alpha   90.00
_cell.angle_beta   90.00
_cell.angle_gamma   90.00
#
_symmetry.space_group_name_H-M   'P 1'
#
loop_
_entity.id
_entity.type
_entity.pdbx_description
1 polymer ?
#
loop_
_entity_poly.entity_id
_entity_poly.type
_entity_poly.pdbx_seq_one_letter_code
_entity_poly.pdbx_strand_id
1 'polypeptide(L)' 'MNTKTIIQRLVEAGFKPRSYSGRGMYGRECLGVVFATADERYEAEKIVGKAAVEDSMGKRYIAYWPAVAWPADSK' A
#
# COMPACT_ATOMS: atom_id res chain seq x y z
N MET A 1 1.37 -11.29 10.73
CA MET A 1 0.10 -10.56 10.49
C MET A 1 -0.47 -11.01 9.16
N ASN A 2 -1.78 -11.28 9.09
CA ASN A 2 -2.42 -11.74 7.85
C ASN A 2 -2.71 -10.54 6.93
N THR A 3 -2.47 -10.67 5.62
CA THR A 3 -2.67 -9.57 4.65
C THR A 3 -4.08 -8.99 4.70
N LYS A 4 -5.11 -9.85 4.81
CA LYS A 4 -6.51 -9.41 4.90
C LYS A 4 -6.74 -8.48 6.09
N THR A 5 -6.11 -8.76 7.23
CA THR A 5 -6.18 -7.92 8.44
C THR A 5 -5.50 -6.56 8.22
N ILE A 6 -4.38 -6.52 7.49
CA ILE A 6 -3.68 -5.26 7.18
C ILE A 6 -4.56 -4.37 6.29
N ILE A 7 -5.14 -4.94 5.24
CA ILE A 7 -6.03 -4.22 4.32
C ILE A 7 -7.24 -3.66 5.08
N GLN A 8 -7.86 -4.47 5.94
CA GLN A 8 -9.00 -4.02 6.73
C GLN A 8 -8.65 -2.84 7.64
N ARG A 9 -7.52 -2.90 8.36
CA ARG A 9 -7.06 -1.79 9.22
C ARG A 9 -6.77 -0.51 8.45
N LEU A 10 -6.26 -0.62 7.22
CA LEU A 10 -6.06 0.53 6.35
C LEU A 10 -7.40 1.15 5.93
N VAL A 11 -8.39 0.33 5.58
CA VAL A 11 -9.74 0.80 5.25
C VAL A 11 -10.42 1.47 6.45
N GLU A 12 -10.30 0.87 7.64
CA GLU A 12 -10.83 1.44 8.89
C GLU A 12 -10.17 2.78 9.25
N ALA A 13 -8.89 2.96 8.90
CA ALA A 13 -8.17 4.22 9.04
C ALA A 13 -8.48 5.24 7.92
N GLY A 14 -9.37 4.91 6.98
CA GLY A 14 -9.79 5.81 5.90
C GLY A 14 -8.90 5.77 4.65
N PHE A 15 -7.92 4.88 4.60
CA PHE A 15 -7.07 4.72 3.42
C PHE A 15 -7.75 3.87 2.35
N LYS A 16 -7.25 4.01 1.12
CA LYS A 16 -7.70 3.24 -0.05
C LYS A 16 -6.60 2.27 -0.51
N PRO A 17 -6.45 1.11 0.15
CA PRO A 17 -5.53 0.08 -0.31
C PRO A 17 -5.96 -0.45 -1.68
N ARG A 18 -4.97 -0.74 -2.52
CA ARG A 18 -5.15 -1.25 -3.88
C ARG A 18 -4.05 -2.24 -4.24
N SER A 19 -4.31 -3.05 -5.26
CA SER A 19 -3.23 -3.80 -5.89
C SER A 19 -2.29 -2.84 -6.61
N TYR A 20 -1.00 -3.10 -6.45
CA TYR A 20 0.05 -2.35 -7.14
C TYR A 20 1.21 -3.27 -7.51
N SER A 21 1.69 -3.15 -8.75
CA SER A 21 2.89 -3.83 -9.25
C SER A 21 3.96 -2.77 -9.51
N GLY A 22 4.78 -2.50 -8.50
CA GLY A 22 5.86 -1.52 -8.58
C GLY A 22 7.07 -2.00 -9.40
N ARG A 23 8.17 -1.21 -9.36
CA ARG A 23 9.43 -1.58 -10.03
C ARG A 23 9.98 -2.89 -9.47
N GLY A 24 10.45 -3.77 -10.36
CA GLY A 24 11.06 -5.05 -9.98
C GLY A 24 10.08 -6.14 -9.54
N MET A 25 8.75 -5.93 -9.70
CA MET A 25 7.75 -6.92 -9.30
C MET A 25 7.41 -7.96 -10.39
N TYR A 26 7.81 -7.73 -11.65
CA TYR A 26 7.62 -8.66 -12.77
C TYR A 26 6.19 -9.24 -12.88
N GLY A 27 5.17 -8.40 -12.68
CA GLY A 27 3.76 -8.79 -12.74
C GLY A 27 3.15 -9.29 -11.43
N ARG A 28 3.93 -9.37 -10.34
CA ARG A 28 3.40 -9.65 -9.00
C ARG A 28 2.73 -8.41 -8.42
N GLU A 29 1.59 -8.61 -7.78
CA GLU A 29 0.83 -7.55 -7.13
C GLU A 29 1.11 -7.53 -5.61
N CYS A 30 1.34 -6.34 -5.07
CA CYS A 30 1.47 -6.09 -3.65
C CYS A 30 0.47 -5.03 -3.18
N LEU A 31 0.45 -4.83 -1.87
CA LEU A 31 -0.28 -3.73 -1.24
C LEU A 31 0.33 -2.39 -1.64
N GLY A 32 -0.46 -1.56 -2.32
CA GLY A 32 -0.18 -0.14 -2.55
C GLY A 32 -1.27 0.73 -1.93
N VAL A 33 -0.89 1.92 -1.49
CA VAL A 33 -1.81 2.95 -1.01
C VAL A 33 -1.41 4.28 -1.63
N VAL A 34 -2.39 5.02 -2.14
CA VAL A 34 -2.19 6.35 -2.72
C VAL A 34 -2.49 7.40 -1.67
N PHE A 35 -1.53 8.30 -1.48
CA PHE A 35 -1.57 9.40 -0.52
C PHE A 35 -1.51 10.74 -1.24
N ALA A 36 -2.20 11.73 -0.68
CA ALA A 36 -2.11 13.13 -1.06
C ALA A 36 -1.00 13.85 -0.28
N THR A 37 -0.68 13.41 0.95
CA THR A 37 0.30 14.06 1.82
C THR A 37 1.25 13.06 2.47
N ALA A 38 2.40 13.56 2.96
CA ALA A 38 3.36 12.76 3.72
C ALA A 38 2.82 12.32 5.10
N ASP A 39 1.85 13.06 5.65
CA ASP A 39 1.22 12.75 6.94
C ASP A 39 0.34 11.49 6.84
N GLU A 40 -0.47 11.40 5.78
CA GLU A 40 -1.27 10.20 5.49
C GLU A 40 -0.39 8.95 5.32
N ARG A 41 0.79 9.10 4.68
CA ARG A 41 1.78 8.03 4.56
C ARG A 41 2.27 7.60 5.94
N TYR A 42 2.65 8.54 6.80
CA TYR A 42 3.16 8.23 8.13
C TYR A 42 2.14 7.44 8.97
N GLU A 43 0.86 7.80 8.89
CA GLU A 43 -0.21 7.06 9.55
C GLU A 43 -0.38 5.64 8.99
N ALA A 44 -0.30 5.44 7.67
CA ALA A 44 -0.32 4.11 7.07
C ALA A 44 0.92 3.27 7.46
N GLU A 45 2.09 3.88 7.57
CA GLU A 45 3.32 3.21 8.02
C GLU A 45 3.24 2.72 9.47
N LYS A 46 2.46 3.36 10.35
CA LYS A 46 2.19 2.83 11.70
C LYS A 46 1.39 1.53 11.68
N ILE A 47 0.60 1.28 10.64
CA ILE A 47 -0.24 0.08 10.50
C ILE A 47 0.53 -1.06 9.84
N VAL A 48 1.24 -0.77 8.75
CA VAL A 48 1.89 -1.78 7.89
C VAL A 48 3.39 -1.92 8.18
N GLY A 49 4.01 -0.90 8.77
CA GLY A 49 5.46 -0.71 8.82
C GLY A 49 5.94 0.25 7.72
N LYS A 50 7.24 0.55 7.72
CA LYS A 50 7.86 1.47 6.76
C LYS A 50 7.63 1.01 5.32
N ALA A 51 7.17 1.91 4.45
CA ALA A 51 6.99 1.61 3.04
C ALA A 51 8.35 1.40 2.36
N ALA A 52 8.42 0.43 1.45
CA ALA A 52 9.68 0.09 0.80
C ALA A 52 10.03 1.07 -0.31
N VAL A 53 9.03 1.57 -1.04
CA VAL A 53 9.26 2.41 -2.22
C VAL A 53 8.10 3.38 -2.41
N GLU A 54 8.45 4.61 -2.75
CA GLU A 54 7.54 5.70 -3.10
C GLU A 54 7.69 6.01 -4.59
N ASP A 55 6.57 6.10 -5.32
CA ASP A 55 6.55 6.64 -6.69
C ASP A 55 5.74 7.95 -6.71
N SER A 56 6.31 9.00 -7.29
CA SER A 56 5.71 10.33 -7.34
C SER A 56 4.89 10.49 -8.62
N MET A 57 3.57 10.28 -8.53
CA MET A 57 2.63 10.44 -9.65
C MET A 57 2.09 11.87 -9.77
N GLY A 58 2.99 12.86 -9.93
CA GLY A 58 2.68 14.24 -10.35
C GLY A 58 1.90 15.13 -9.37
N LYS A 59 1.02 14.58 -8.52
CA LYS A 59 0.29 15.25 -7.42
C LYS A 59 -0.11 14.30 -6.27
N ARG A 60 0.21 13.01 -6.38
CA ARG A 60 -0.11 11.97 -5.40
C ARG A 60 1.06 11.01 -5.32
N TYR A 61 1.31 10.49 -4.14
CA TYR A 61 2.39 9.55 -3.86
C TYR A 61 1.79 8.17 -3.71
N ILE A 62 2.38 7.15 -4.32
CA ILE A 62 2.03 5.77 -3.99
C ILE A 62 3.14 5.18 -3.15
N ALA A 63 2.79 4.75 -1.93
CA ALA A 63 3.68 3.91 -1.14
C ALA A 63 3.19 2.47 -1.27
N TYR A 64 4.14 1.54 -1.44
CA TYR A 64 3.82 0.13 -1.57
C TYR A 64 4.75 -0.74 -0.75
N TRP A 65 4.23 -1.91 -0.37
CA TRP A 65 4.89 -2.88 0.49
C TRP A 65 5.07 -4.21 -0.25
N PRO A 66 6.21 -4.41 -0.95
CA PRO A 66 6.47 -5.63 -1.71
C PRO A 66 6.40 -6.92 -0.89
N ALA A 67 6.68 -6.83 0.42
CA ALA A 67 6.58 -7.95 1.36
C ALA A 67 5.12 -8.31 1.71
N VAL A 68 4.15 -7.44 1.38
CA VAL A 68 2.72 -7.65 1.62
C VAL A 68 2.05 -7.93 0.28
N ALA A 69 1.91 -9.22 -0.06
CA ALA A 69 1.27 -9.65 -1.29
C ALA A 69 -0.20 -9.22 -1.34
N TRP A 70 -0.69 -8.79 -2.51
CA TRP A 70 -2.12 -8.52 -2.68
C TRP A 70 -2.91 -9.85 -2.72
N PRO A 71 -4.04 -9.96 -2.00
CA PRO A 71 -4.82 -11.19 -2.02
C PRO A 71 -5.44 -11.44 -3.40
N ALA A 72 -5.28 -12.66 -3.92
CA ALA A 72 -5.76 -13.06 -5.25
C ALA A 72 -7.30 -13.01 -5.41
N ASP A 73 -8.03 -13.01 -4.28
CA ASP A 73 -9.49 -13.07 -4.19
C ASP A 73 -10.16 -11.67 -4.16
N SER A 74 -9.39 -10.59 -4.32
CA SER A 74 -9.89 -9.20 -4.24
C SER A 74 -10.06 -8.52 -5.60
N LYS A 75 -10.35 -9.29 -6.65
CA LYS A 75 -10.73 -8.78 -7.98
C LYS A 75 -12.23 -8.82 -8.20
#